data_AF-A0A6C1EAC8-F1
#
_entry.id   AF-A0A6C1EAC8-F1
#
_cell.length_a   1.000
_cell.length_b   1.000
_cell.length_c   1.000
_cell.angle_alpha   90.00
_cell.angle_beta   90.00
_cell.angle_gamma   90.00
#
_symmetry.space_group_name_H-M   'P 1'
#
loop_
_entity.id
_entity.type
_entity.pdbx_description
1 polymer ?
#
loop_
_entity_poly.entity_id
_entity_poly.type
_entity_poly.pdbx_seq_one_letter_code
_entity_poly.pdbx_strand_id
1 'polypeptide(L)'
;MLEEANLLKMESFGLDILHTIGDVYYGKAEIFLASQNLFGMGGIFHSMKAKGGVFMDTLRTVSAAIDAQNTMKELEKMKEASTNDKPLLDKDGNEQVKPTTEELAQQEQLLMGKVLSAAWHGSKYEITSTLRGVCNKVLEDDSVGKKTLIRRAEAMKLLGEVFKKTFRTKVEQEEAQIFEELVAEATKKKKHT
;
A
#
# COMPACT_ATOMS: atom_id res chain seq x y z
N MET A 1 5.86 24.04 1.60
CA MET A 1 5.91 22.57 1.75
C MET A 1 5.19 22.00 2.97
N LEU A 2 5.36 22.56 4.18
CA LEU A 2 4.67 22.07 5.39
C LEU A 2 3.15 22.29 5.34
N GLU A 3 2.73 23.42 4.79
CA GLU A 3 1.32 23.78 4.64
C GLU A 3 0.60 22.83 3.65
N GLU A 4 1.23 22.58 2.51
CA GLU A 4 0.76 21.66 1.48
C GLU A 4 0.70 20.22 2.02
N ALA A 5 1.69 19.79 2.81
CA ALA A 5 1.64 18.48 3.47
C ALA A 5 0.50 18.38 4.50
N ASN A 6 0.20 19.46 5.23
CA ASN A 6 -0.92 19.51 6.17
C ASN A 6 -2.29 19.52 5.49
N LEU A 7 -2.38 20.06 4.27
CA LEU A 7 -3.60 19.95 3.46
C LEU A 7 -3.74 18.53 2.90
N LEU A 8 -2.70 18.03 2.24
CA LEU A 8 -2.71 16.72 1.57
C LEU A 8 -2.90 15.57 2.54
N LYS A 9 -2.42 15.67 3.79
CA LYS A 9 -2.65 14.61 4.76
C LYS A 9 -4.14 14.41 5.00
N MET A 10 -5.04 15.37 4.79
CA MET A 10 -6.46 15.21 5.05
C MET A 10 -7.22 14.48 3.93
N GLU A 11 -6.59 14.32 2.76
CA GLU A 11 -7.17 13.59 1.63
C GLU A 11 -7.25 12.08 1.88
N SER A 12 -8.09 11.37 1.10
CA SER A 12 -8.19 9.90 1.12
C SER A 12 -6.82 9.25 0.90
N PHE A 13 -6.38 8.44 1.87
CA PHE A 13 -5.03 7.87 1.94
C PHE A 13 -3.88 8.88 1.86
N GLY A 14 -4.15 10.18 1.96
CA GLY A 14 -3.17 11.25 1.75
C GLY A 14 -1.97 11.12 2.67
N LEU A 15 -2.19 10.71 3.93
CA LEU A 15 -1.10 10.45 4.87
C LEU A 15 -0.20 9.29 4.42
N ASP A 16 -0.77 8.15 4.00
CA ASP A 16 0.01 7.00 3.52
C ASP A 16 0.75 7.33 2.20
N ILE A 17 0.14 8.13 1.33
CA ILE A 17 0.80 8.66 0.11
C ILE A 17 1.98 9.53 0.48
N LEU A 18 1.80 10.50 1.39
CA LEU A 18 2.88 11.37 1.85
C LEU A 18 4.02 10.55 2.47
N HIS A 19 3.71 9.58 3.33
CA HIS A 19 4.72 8.69 3.90
C HIS A 19 5.45 7.89 2.83
N THR A 20 4.73 7.36 1.83
CA THR A 20 5.30 6.64 0.69
C THR A 20 6.27 7.53 -0.11
N ILE A 21 5.85 8.74 -0.46
CA ILE A 21 6.71 9.72 -1.15
C ILE A 21 7.94 10.03 -0.28
N GLY A 22 7.69 10.29 1.00
CA GLY A 22 8.72 10.66 1.97
C GLY A 22 9.80 9.59 2.11
N ASP A 23 9.40 8.32 2.19
CA ASP A 23 10.31 7.17 2.27
C ASP A 23 11.15 7.02 1.00
N VAL A 24 10.55 7.18 -0.19
CA VAL A 24 11.28 7.12 -1.46
C VAL A 24 12.28 8.27 -1.57
N TYR A 25 11.84 9.51 -1.33
CA TYR A 25 12.70 10.70 -1.44
C TYR A 25 13.86 10.65 -0.45
N TYR A 26 13.56 10.40 0.82
CA TYR A 26 14.57 10.28 1.86
C TYR A 26 15.55 9.15 1.54
N GLY A 27 15.06 7.96 1.21
CA GLY A 27 15.90 6.81 0.92
C GLY A 27 16.80 7.01 -0.30
N LYS A 28 16.27 7.55 -1.40
CA LYS A 28 17.04 7.82 -2.62
C LYS A 28 18.11 8.89 -2.41
N ALA A 29 17.76 9.97 -1.72
CA ALA A 29 18.71 11.02 -1.38
C ALA A 29 19.81 10.51 -0.43
N GLU A 30 19.44 9.75 0.60
CA GLU A 30 20.40 9.18 1.57
C GLU A 30 21.38 8.21 0.90
N ILE A 31 20.91 7.33 0.01
CA ILE A 31 21.77 6.43 -0.78
C ILE A 31 22.75 7.24 -1.64
N PHE A 32 22.25 8.25 -2.36
CA PHE A 32 23.08 9.06 -3.24
C PHE A 32 24.15 9.85 -2.47
N LEU A 33 23.77 10.48 -1.35
CA LEU A 33 24.71 11.23 -0.51
C LEU A 33 25.76 10.30 0.11
N ALA A 34 25.34 9.13 0.61
CA ALA A 34 26.25 8.14 1.18
C ALA A 34 27.23 7.58 0.13
N SER A 35 26.83 7.46 -1.14
CA SER A 35 27.72 7.03 -2.22
C SER A 35 28.75 8.10 -2.63
N GLN A 36 28.59 9.35 -2.20
CA GLN A 36 29.60 10.40 -2.46
C GLN A 36 30.80 10.32 -1.51
N ASN A 37 30.68 9.62 -0.38
CA ASN A 37 31.77 9.45 0.57
C ASN A 37 32.77 8.39 0.05
N LEU A 38 34.07 8.72 0.09
CA LEU A 38 35.17 7.99 -0.56
C LEU A 38 35.33 6.50 -0.19
N PHE A 39 34.68 6.01 0.86
CA PHE A 39 34.80 4.62 1.29
C PHE A 39 33.76 3.66 0.69
N GLY A 40 32.81 4.13 -0.14
CA GLY A 40 31.93 3.29 -0.98
C GLY A 40 30.93 2.36 -0.28
N MET A 41 31.17 2.02 0.99
CA MET A 41 30.43 1.02 1.76
C MET A 41 29.11 1.56 2.34
N GLY A 42 29.03 2.87 2.62
CA GLY A 42 27.82 3.50 3.16
C GLY A 42 26.63 3.45 2.19
N GLY A 43 26.85 3.71 0.90
CA GLY A 43 25.79 3.64 -0.12
C GLY A 43 25.25 2.22 -0.34
N ILE A 44 26.08 1.18 -0.17
CA ILE A 44 25.70 -0.22 -0.40
C ILE A 44 24.71 -0.70 0.67
N PHE A 45 24.95 -0.39 1.96
CA PHE A 45 24.04 -0.78 3.04
C PHE A 45 22.65 -0.15 2.91
N HIS A 46 22.60 1.17 2.66
CA HIS A 46 21.32 1.86 2.46
C HIS A 46 20.59 1.36 1.19
N SER A 47 21.34 1.05 0.12
CA SER A 47 20.79 0.46 -1.10
C SER A 47 20.18 -0.92 -0.85
N MET A 48 20.83 -1.77 -0.05
CA MET A 48 20.33 -3.09 0.29
C MET A 48 19.04 -3.03 1.14
N LYS A 49 18.99 -2.15 2.15
CA LYS A 49 17.77 -1.89 2.94
C LYS A 49 16.61 -1.42 2.05
N ALA A 50 16.88 -0.47 1.14
CA ALA A 50 15.86 0.05 0.23
C ALA A 50 15.37 -0.99 -0.79
N LYS A 51 16.23 -1.89 -1.24
CA LYS A 51 15.83 -3.03 -2.11
C LYS A 51 14.98 -4.05 -1.34
N GLY A 52 15.31 -4.32 -0.08
CA GLY A 52 14.51 -5.19 0.80
C GLY A 52 13.09 -4.66 1.04
N GLY A 53 12.96 -3.34 1.26
CA GLY A 53 11.64 -2.70 1.40
C GLY A 53 10.74 -2.89 0.18
N VAL A 54 11.26 -2.65 -1.03
CA VAL A 54 10.51 -2.84 -2.28
C VAL A 54 10.04 -4.27 -2.48
N PHE A 55 10.88 -5.25 -2.12
CA PHE A 55 10.49 -6.66 -2.19
C PHE A 55 9.34 -6.97 -1.23
N MET A 56 9.41 -6.50 0.02
CA MET A 56 8.32 -6.67 0.98
C MET A 56 7.02 -6.00 0.52
N ASP A 57 7.09 -4.80 -0.04
CA ASP A 57 5.91 -4.11 -0.57
C ASP A 57 5.31 -4.86 -1.77
N THR A 58 6.16 -5.40 -2.65
CA THR A 58 5.72 -6.21 -3.80
C THR A 58 5.02 -7.49 -3.33
N LEU A 59 5.58 -8.18 -2.32
CA LEU A 59 4.94 -9.35 -1.72
C LEU A 59 3.59 -9.01 -1.09
N ARG A 60 3.46 -7.85 -0.42
CA ARG A 60 2.18 -7.39 0.12
C ARG A 60 1.16 -7.13 -0.97
N THR A 61 1.54 -6.45 -2.05
CA THR A 61 0.65 -6.22 -3.21
C THR A 61 0.17 -7.52 -3.83
N VAL A 62 1.09 -8.48 -4.05
CA VAL A 62 0.74 -9.80 -4.60
C VAL A 62 -0.17 -10.58 -3.64
N SER A 63 0.15 -10.59 -2.34
CA SER A 63 -0.66 -11.26 -1.33
C SER A 63 -2.08 -10.71 -1.28
N ALA A 64 -2.25 -9.39 -1.30
CA ALA A 64 -3.57 -8.75 -1.30
C ALA A 64 -4.40 -9.14 -2.54
N ALA A 65 -3.77 -9.18 -3.71
CA ALA A 65 -4.44 -9.62 -4.94
C ALA A 65 -4.85 -11.10 -4.90
N ILE A 66 -3.99 -11.98 -4.38
CA ILE A 66 -4.29 -13.41 -4.20
C ILE A 66 -5.45 -13.59 -3.22
N ASP A 67 -5.45 -12.86 -2.10
CA ASP A 67 -6.51 -12.95 -1.10
C ASP A 67 -7.88 -12.51 -1.64
N ALA A 68 -7.91 -11.44 -2.46
CA ALA A 68 -9.12 -11.00 -3.15
C ALA A 68 -9.62 -12.07 -4.14
N GLN A 69 -8.72 -12.65 -4.94
CA GLN A 69 -9.06 -13.71 -5.89
C GLN A 69 -9.59 -14.97 -5.19
N ASN A 70 -8.98 -15.37 -4.07
CA ASN A 70 -9.44 -16.53 -3.31
C ASN A 70 -10.85 -16.34 -2.76
N THR A 71 -11.14 -15.15 -2.21
CA THR A 71 -12.49 -14.82 -1.72
C THR A 71 -13.51 -14.72 -2.85
N MET A 72 -13.12 -14.25 -4.04
CA MET A 72 -13.97 -14.24 -5.22
C MET A 72 -14.40 -15.66 -5.60
N LYS A 73 -13.43 -16.59 -5.69
CA LYS A 73 -13.69 -18.01 -5.97
C LYS A 73 -14.55 -18.67 -4.90
N GLU A 74 -14.39 -18.29 -3.63
CA GLU A 74 -15.22 -18.79 -2.54
C GLU A 74 -16.67 -18.30 -2.66
N LEU A 75 -16.87 -17.02 -2.97
CA LEU A 75 -18.21 -16.46 -3.20
C LEU A 75 -18.89 -17.10 -4.42
N GLU A 76 -18.17 -17.33 -5.51
CA GLU A 76 -18.68 -18.03 -6.69
C GLU A 76 -19.20 -19.43 -6.33
N LYS A 77 -18.40 -20.20 -5.57
CA LYS A 77 -18.81 -21.52 -5.07
C LYS A 77 -20.03 -21.46 -4.17
N MET A 78 -20.12 -20.46 -3.29
CA MET A 78 -21.29 -20.29 -2.41
C MET A 78 -22.55 -19.95 -3.21
N LYS A 79 -22.44 -19.10 -4.24
CA LYS A 79 -23.55 -18.78 -5.16
C LYS A 79 -24.01 -20.01 -5.94
N GLU A 80 -23.08 -20.77 -6.51
CA GLU A 80 -23.37 -22.02 -7.20
C GLU A 80 -24.09 -23.02 -6.29
N ALA A 81 -23.60 -23.20 -5.06
CA ALA A 81 -24.20 -24.07 -4.04
C ALA A 81 -25.62 -23.63 -3.64
N SER A 82 -25.86 -22.32 -3.54
CA SER A 82 -27.18 -21.77 -3.21
C SER A 82 -28.19 -21.97 -4.36
N THR A 83 -27.75 -21.82 -5.62
CA THR A 83 -28.60 -21.96 -6.82
C THR A 83 -28.83 -23.39 -7.30
N ASN A 84 -28.01 -24.35 -6.90
CA ASN A 84 -28.18 -25.74 -7.31
C ASN A 84 -29.39 -26.36 -6.60
N ASP A 85 -30.33 -26.95 -7.33
CA ASP A 85 -31.49 -27.63 -6.73
C ASP A 85 -31.10 -28.94 -6.00
N LYS A 86 -29.91 -29.46 -6.24
CA LYS A 86 -29.41 -30.65 -5.54
C LYS A 86 -29.10 -30.35 -4.07
N PRO A 87 -29.34 -31.31 -3.15
CA PRO A 87 -28.82 -31.25 -1.79
C PRO A 87 -27.30 -31.02 -1.81
N LEU A 88 -26.81 -30.05 -1.05
CA LEU A 88 -25.36 -29.98 -0.80
C LEU A 88 -25.02 -31.15 0.11
N LEU A 89 -24.09 -32.02 -0.27
CA LEU A 89 -23.69 -33.16 0.56
C LEU A 89 -22.26 -32.95 1.08
N ASP A 90 -22.00 -33.35 2.32
CA ASP A 90 -20.64 -33.47 2.84
C ASP A 90 -19.92 -34.72 2.32
N LYS A 91 -18.69 -34.94 2.80
CA LYS A 91 -17.84 -36.06 2.40
C LYS A 91 -18.41 -37.42 2.83
N ASP A 92 -19.30 -37.39 3.81
CA ASP A 92 -19.94 -38.55 4.42
C ASP A 92 -21.37 -38.77 3.87
N GLY A 93 -21.80 -37.93 2.92
CA GLY A 93 -23.10 -38.02 2.24
C GLY A 93 -24.25 -37.36 3.00
N ASN A 94 -23.99 -36.58 4.04
CA ASN A 94 -25.02 -35.85 4.80
C ASN A 94 -25.36 -34.51 4.14
N GLU A 95 -26.64 -34.14 4.18
CA GLU A 95 -27.10 -32.86 3.65
C GLU A 95 -26.59 -31.67 4.49
N GLN A 96 -25.87 -30.76 3.83
CA GLN A 96 -25.41 -29.51 4.40
C GLN A 96 -26.40 -28.39 4.10
N VAL A 97 -26.49 -27.45 5.04
CA VAL A 97 -27.29 -26.24 4.88
C VAL A 97 -26.70 -25.39 3.74
N LYS A 98 -27.54 -25.03 2.77
CA LYS A 98 -27.14 -24.13 1.68
C LYS A 98 -26.83 -22.73 2.23
N PRO A 99 -25.88 -21.99 1.63
CA PRO A 99 -25.60 -20.62 2.03
C PRO A 99 -26.86 -19.76 1.95
N THR A 100 -27.15 -19.06 3.04
CA THR A 100 -28.25 -18.10 3.13
C THR A 100 -27.96 -16.84 2.34
N THR A 101 -29.00 -16.08 2.00
CA THR A 101 -28.84 -14.77 1.34
C THR A 101 -28.02 -13.80 2.19
N GLU A 102 -28.12 -13.87 3.52
CA GLU A 102 -27.33 -13.04 4.42
C GLU A 102 -25.85 -13.41 4.39
N GLU A 103 -25.50 -14.69 4.42
CA GLU A 103 -24.11 -15.16 4.32
C GLU A 103 -23.47 -14.78 2.98
N LEU A 104 -24.23 -14.87 1.87
CA LEU A 104 -23.77 -14.41 0.56
C LEU A 104 -23.50 -12.90 0.54
N ALA A 105 -24.40 -12.10 1.12
CA ALA A 105 -24.23 -10.65 1.20
C ALA A 105 -23.02 -10.26 2.07
N GLN A 106 -22.78 -10.97 3.17
CA GLN A 106 -21.59 -10.76 4.01
C GLN A 106 -20.31 -11.10 3.25
N GLN A 107 -20.30 -12.19 2.48
CA GLN A 107 -19.15 -12.61 1.69
C GLN A 107 -18.89 -11.64 0.51
N GLU A 108 -19.93 -11.08 -0.10
CA GLU A 108 -19.82 -10.01 -1.09
C GLU A 108 -19.17 -8.74 -0.51
N GLN A 109 -19.61 -8.33 0.69
CA GLN A 109 -19.01 -7.19 1.38
C GLN A 109 -17.53 -7.43 1.69
N LEU A 110 -17.16 -8.64 2.13
CA LEU A 110 -15.77 -9.03 2.36
C LEU A 110 -14.94 -8.97 1.08
N LEU A 111 -15.47 -9.49 -0.03
CA LEU A 111 -14.81 -9.43 -1.33
C LEU A 111 -14.53 -7.99 -1.74
N MET A 112 -15.51 -7.10 -1.60
CA MET A 112 -15.37 -5.68 -1.93
C MET A 112 -14.22 -5.03 -1.18
N GLY A 113 -14.08 -5.31 0.13
CA GLY A 113 -12.97 -4.79 0.94
C GLY A 113 -11.61 -5.32 0.51
N LYS A 114 -11.51 -6.61 0.20
CA LYS A 114 -10.26 -7.21 -0.30
C LYS A 114 -9.87 -6.68 -1.66
N VAL A 115 -10.83 -6.49 -2.58
CA VAL A 115 -10.59 -5.87 -3.89
C VAL A 115 -10.09 -4.44 -3.73
N LEU A 116 -10.71 -3.65 -2.84
CA LEU A 116 -10.28 -2.28 -2.59
C LEU A 116 -8.89 -2.21 -1.96
N SER A 117 -8.59 -3.12 -1.03
CA SER A 117 -7.24 -3.28 -0.46
C SER A 117 -6.21 -3.66 -1.52
N ALA A 118 -6.53 -4.61 -2.41
CA ALA A 118 -5.64 -4.99 -3.51
C ALA A 118 -5.39 -3.82 -4.47
N ALA A 119 -6.45 -3.06 -4.83
CA ALA A 119 -6.35 -1.87 -5.65
C ALA A 119 -5.44 -0.82 -4.99
N TRP A 120 -5.62 -0.56 -3.69
CA TRP A 120 -4.77 0.37 -2.93
C TRP A 120 -3.28 -0.02 -2.98
N HIS A 121 -2.96 -1.28 -2.71
CA HIS A 121 -1.58 -1.77 -2.76
C HIS A 121 -0.99 -1.71 -4.18
N GLY A 122 -1.83 -1.88 -5.22
CA GLY A 122 -1.46 -1.66 -6.61
C GLY A 122 -1.08 -0.20 -6.87
N SER A 123 -1.93 0.75 -6.47
CA SER A 123 -1.66 2.19 -6.61
C SER A 123 -0.40 2.61 -5.86
N LYS A 124 -0.20 2.14 -4.63
CA LYS A 124 1.01 2.42 -3.84
C LYS A 124 2.27 1.90 -4.52
N TYR A 125 2.21 0.72 -5.14
CA TYR A 125 3.32 0.18 -5.93
C TYR A 125 3.65 1.08 -7.13
N GLU A 126 2.64 1.53 -7.89
CA GLU A 126 2.83 2.42 -9.04
C GLU A 126 3.42 3.79 -8.65
N ILE A 127 2.91 4.40 -7.56
CA ILE A 127 3.46 5.62 -6.98
C ILE A 127 4.94 5.42 -6.65
N THR A 128 5.25 4.34 -5.93
CA THR A 128 6.63 4.02 -5.51
C THR A 128 7.55 3.83 -6.71
N SER A 129 7.13 3.03 -7.70
CA SER A 129 7.91 2.75 -8.91
C SER A 129 8.20 4.01 -9.71
N THR A 130 7.15 4.82 -9.95
CA THR A 130 7.24 6.09 -10.65
C THR A 130 8.20 7.06 -9.96
N LEU A 131 8.05 7.26 -8.65
CA LEU A 131 8.90 8.16 -7.88
C LEU A 131 10.35 7.73 -7.88
N ARG A 132 10.64 6.42 -7.77
CA ARG A 132 12.02 5.92 -7.87
C ARG A 132 12.63 6.25 -9.22
N GLY A 133 11.87 6.08 -10.31
CA GLY A 133 12.29 6.45 -11.66
C GLY A 133 12.58 7.95 -11.79
N VAL A 134 11.73 8.81 -11.22
CA VAL A 134 11.93 10.26 -11.19
C VAL A 134 13.17 10.63 -10.37
N CYS A 135 13.33 10.07 -9.17
CA CYS A 135 14.50 10.32 -8.32
C CYS A 135 15.81 9.92 -9.02
N ASN A 136 15.84 8.80 -9.75
CA ASN A 136 17.02 8.43 -10.56
C ASN A 136 17.34 9.52 -11.58
N LYS A 137 16.37 9.94 -12.38
CA LYS A 137 16.56 11.00 -13.39
C LYS A 137 17.09 12.31 -12.79
N VAL A 138 16.64 12.68 -11.59
CA VAL A 138 17.07 13.92 -10.92
C VAL A 138 18.50 13.81 -10.36
N LEU A 139 18.87 12.65 -9.82
CA LEU A 139 20.13 12.42 -9.10
C LEU A 139 21.27 11.91 -9.99
N GLU A 140 20.96 11.37 -11.16
CA GLU A 140 21.90 10.79 -12.12
C GLU A 140 21.98 11.62 -13.42
N ASP A 141 21.55 12.89 -13.37
CA ASP A 141 21.59 13.85 -14.48
C ASP A 141 23.04 14.24 -14.80
N ASP A 142 23.53 13.77 -15.95
CA ASP A 142 24.90 13.99 -16.45
C ASP A 142 25.11 15.37 -17.08
N SER A 143 24.04 16.13 -17.33
CA SER A 143 24.11 17.48 -17.87
C SER A 143 24.55 18.53 -16.84
N VAL A 144 24.59 18.17 -15.55
CA VAL A 144 24.96 19.07 -14.45
C VAL A 144 26.14 18.55 -13.63
N GLY A 145 26.92 19.47 -13.06
CA GLY A 145 28.04 19.12 -12.21
C GLY A 145 27.62 18.44 -10.88
N LYS A 146 28.53 17.62 -10.33
CA LYS A 146 28.35 16.87 -9.07
C LYS A 146 27.82 17.71 -7.90
N LYS A 147 28.29 18.95 -7.77
CA LYS A 147 27.84 19.89 -6.72
C LYS A 147 26.35 20.20 -6.80
N THR A 148 25.80 20.29 -8.02
CA THR A 148 24.36 20.49 -8.24
C THR A 148 23.57 19.25 -7.85
N LEU A 149 24.05 18.06 -8.21
CA LEU A 149 23.42 16.79 -7.82
C LEU A 149 23.37 16.61 -6.29
N ILE A 150 24.46 16.95 -5.59
CA ILE A 150 24.49 16.92 -4.12
C ILE A 150 23.42 17.85 -3.52
N ARG A 151 23.30 19.09 -4.01
CA ARG A 151 22.26 20.03 -3.56
C ARG A 151 20.84 19.53 -3.84
N ARG A 152 20.61 18.90 -5.00
CA ARG A 152 19.33 18.25 -5.33
C ARG A 152 19.01 17.14 -4.34
N ALA A 153 19.99 16.31 -4.00
CA ALA A 153 19.83 15.24 -3.01
C ALA A 153 19.56 15.80 -1.60
N GLU A 154 20.27 16.84 -1.16
CA GLU A 154 20.01 17.51 0.13
C GLU A 154 18.58 18.07 0.20
N ALA A 155 18.13 18.77 -0.85
CA ALA A 155 16.77 19.28 -0.93
C ALA A 155 15.73 18.15 -0.94
N MET A 156 15.96 17.09 -1.73
CA MET A 156 15.10 15.90 -1.79
C MET A 156 15.01 15.21 -0.42
N LYS A 157 16.12 15.12 0.32
CA LYS A 157 16.14 14.57 1.68
C LYS A 157 15.26 15.39 2.62
N LEU A 158 15.38 16.71 2.60
CA LEU A 158 14.56 17.61 3.44
C LEU A 158 13.06 17.46 3.14
N LEU A 159 12.68 17.40 1.86
CA LEU A 159 11.29 17.14 1.46
C LEU A 159 10.82 15.78 1.98
N GLY A 160 11.65 14.74 1.82
CA GLY A 160 11.37 13.41 2.33
C GLY A 160 11.13 13.39 3.83
N GLU A 161 11.93 14.11 4.61
CA GLU A 161 11.73 14.25 6.05
C GLU A 161 10.41 14.94 6.41
N VAL A 162 10.03 16.01 5.70
CA VAL A 162 8.76 16.71 5.93
C VAL A 162 7.59 15.75 5.74
N PHE A 163 7.57 15.01 4.63
CA PHE A 163 6.47 14.09 4.34
C PHE A 163 6.42 12.92 5.33
N LYS A 164 7.56 12.31 5.67
CA LYS A 164 7.63 11.23 6.67
C LYS A 164 7.19 11.66 8.07
N LYS A 165 7.49 12.91 8.46
CA LYS A 165 7.14 13.46 9.77
C LYS A 165 5.71 14.00 9.81
N THR A 166 5.01 14.05 8.69
CA THR A 166 3.61 14.49 8.65
C THR A 166 2.76 13.50 9.44
N PHE A 167 1.83 14.01 10.25
CA PHE A 167 0.93 13.20 11.06
C PHE A 167 -0.44 13.85 11.14
N ARG A 168 -1.46 13.02 11.36
CA ARG A 168 -2.81 13.44 11.73
C ARG A 168 -2.96 13.35 13.25
N THR A 169 -3.58 14.34 13.87
CA THR A 169 -4.10 14.24 15.24
C THR A 169 -5.25 13.23 15.29
N LYS A 170 -5.71 12.85 16.49
CA LYS A 170 -6.86 11.93 16.62
C LYS A 170 -8.11 12.44 15.90
N VAL A 171 -8.42 13.73 16.08
CA VAL A 171 -9.58 14.39 15.46
C VAL A 171 -9.42 14.40 13.93
N GLU A 172 -8.27 14.81 13.42
CA GLU A 172 -7.99 14.80 11.98
C GLU A 172 -8.04 13.38 11.39
N GLN A 173 -7.62 12.36 12.15
CA GLN A 173 -7.68 10.98 11.72
C GLN A 173 -9.12 10.50 11.61
N GLU A 174 -9.99 10.84 12.56
CA GLU A 174 -11.42 10.51 12.54
C GLU A 174 -12.13 11.19 11.36
N GLU A 175 -11.80 12.46 11.09
CA GLU A 175 -12.37 13.22 9.96
C GLU A 175 -11.95 12.64 8.59
N ALA A 176 -10.69 12.27 8.43
CA ALA A 176 -10.16 11.72 7.18
C ALA A 176 -10.50 10.23 6.97
N GLN A 177 -10.94 9.52 8.02
CA GLN A 177 -11.06 8.06 8.00
C GLN A 177 -12.23 7.53 7.19
N ILE A 178 -13.21 8.34 6.81
CA ILE A 178 -14.46 7.84 6.21
C ILE A 178 -14.20 6.86 5.05
N PHE A 179 -13.24 7.17 4.17
CA PHE A 179 -12.88 6.28 3.05
C PHE A 179 -12.03 5.08 3.51
N GLU A 180 -11.06 5.30 4.41
CA GLU A 180 -10.19 4.24 4.94
C GLU A 180 -10.97 3.23 5.79
N GLU A 181 -12.01 3.69 6.48
CA GLU A 181 -12.90 2.91 7.33
C GLU A 181 -13.86 2.08 6.48
N LEU A 182 -14.40 2.62 5.38
CA LEU A 182 -15.11 1.82 4.38
C LEU A 182 -14.25 0.65 3.83
N VAL A 183 -12.96 0.87 3.62
CA VAL A 183 -12.00 -0.19 3.21
C VAL A 183 -11.72 -1.17 4.36
N ALA A 184 -11.56 -0.64 5.58
CA ALA A 184 -11.20 -1.41 6.77
C ALA A 184 -12.37 -2.26 7.31
N GLU A 185 -13.59 -1.74 7.29
CA GLU A 185 -14.81 -2.46 7.66
C GLU A 185 -15.04 -3.64 6.72
N ALA A 186 -14.81 -3.45 5.43
CA ALA A 186 -14.93 -4.51 4.44
C ALA A 186 -13.80 -5.56 4.53
N THR A 187 -12.75 -5.34 5.33
CA THR A 187 -11.68 -6.31 5.60
C THR A 187 -11.70 -6.88 7.03
N LYS A 188 -12.42 -6.26 7.96
CA LYS A 188 -12.62 -6.77 9.32
C LYS A 188 -13.73 -7.81 9.35
N LYS A 189 -13.40 -9.05 9.72
CA LYS A 189 -14.39 -10.03 10.19
C LYS A 189 -15.15 -9.41 11.37
N LYS A 190 -16.50 -9.36 11.30
CA LYS A 190 -17.31 -9.25 12.52
C LYS A 190 -16.91 -10.42 13.41
N LYS A 191 -16.24 -10.16 14.54
CA LYS A 191 -16.16 -11.15 15.61
C LYS A 191 -17.59 -11.33 16.10
N HIS A 192 -18.19 -12.48 15.81
CA HIS A 192 -19.38 -12.91 16.52
C HIS A 192 -19.05 -12.93 18.01
N THR A 193 -19.77 -12.10 18.76
CA THR A 193 -19.86 -12.18 20.23
C THR A 193 -21.11 -12.99 20.54
#